data_AF-A0A7X3SEK4-F1
#
_entry.id   AF-A0A7X3SEK4-F1
#
_cell.length_a   1.000
_cell.length_b   1.000
_cell.length_c   1.000
_cell.angle_alpha   90.00
_cell.angle_beta   90.00
_cell.angle_gamma   90.00
#
_symmetry.space_group_name_H-M   'P 1'
#
loop_
_entity.id
_entity.type
_entity.pdbx_description
1 polymer ?
#
loop_
_entity_poly.entity_id
_entity_poly.type
_entity_poly.pdbx_seq_one_letter_code
_entity_poly.pdbx_strand_id
1 'polypeptide(L)'
;MSQTILFVCATGIATSTAVTEKVMEYCQEHGLNVNYSQTNVASLPNNTDGVALVVSTTKVPYELDIPVVNGLPIITGVGEEKVLEKIVEILKNQ
;
A
#
# COMPACT_ATOMS: atom_id res chain seq x y z
N MET A 1 15.25 4.10 -8.48
CA MET A 1 14.65 2.76 -8.37
C MET A 1 13.14 2.96 -8.27
N SER A 2 12.34 2.23 -9.04
CA SER A 2 10.89 2.41 -9.08
C SER A 2 10.29 1.76 -7.83
N GLN A 3 9.85 2.54 -6.86
CA GLN A 3 9.22 1.98 -5.66
C GLN A 3 7.76 1.69 -5.96
N THR A 4 7.41 0.40 -5.99
CA THR A 4 6.04 -0.06 -6.26
C THR A 4 5.34 -0.43 -4.95
N ILE A 5 4.15 0.13 -4.72
CA ILE A 5 3.29 -0.16 -3.59
C ILE A 5 2.22 -1.15 -4.03
N LEU A 6 2.09 -2.28 -3.35
CA LEU A 6 1.10 -3.30 -3.65
C LEU A 6 -0.09 -3.17 -2.71
N PHE A 7 -1.24 -2.77 -3.22
CA PHE A 7 -2.49 -2.69 -2.48
C PHE A 7 -3.26 -4.00 -2.58
N VAL A 8 -3.68 -4.52 -1.43
CA VAL A 8 -4.39 -5.79 -1.29
C VAL A 8 -5.71 -5.59 -0.58
N CYS A 9 -6.78 -6.03 -1.24
CA CYS A 9 -8.14 -5.94 -0.73
C CYS A 9 -8.84 -7.30 -0.72
N ALA A 10 -9.64 -7.57 0.32
CA ALA A 10 -10.51 -8.75 0.43
C ALA A 10 -11.93 -8.50 -0.11
N THR A 11 -12.43 -7.26 -0.07
CA THR A 11 -13.84 -6.91 -0.37
C THR A 11 -14.05 -6.26 -1.74
N GLY A 12 -13.04 -6.24 -2.60
CA GLY A 12 -13.10 -5.74 -3.98
C GLY A 12 -12.24 -4.50 -4.26
N ILE A 13 -11.90 -4.29 -5.52
CA ILE A 13 -10.94 -3.26 -6.00
C ILE A 13 -11.45 -1.83 -5.77
N ALA A 14 -12.76 -1.64 -5.64
CA ALA A 14 -13.36 -0.32 -5.52
C ALA A 14 -12.86 0.48 -4.30
N THR A 15 -12.63 -0.20 -3.17
CA THR A 15 -12.17 0.46 -1.95
C THR A 15 -10.67 0.77 -1.98
N SER A 16 -9.89 0.06 -2.80
CA SER A 16 -8.44 0.28 -2.91
C SER A 16 -8.09 1.45 -3.83
N THR A 17 -8.95 1.85 -4.77
CA THR A 17 -8.70 3.03 -5.62
C THR A 17 -8.62 4.33 -4.80
N ALA A 18 -9.57 4.57 -3.90
CA ALA A 18 -9.58 5.78 -3.06
C ALA A 18 -8.34 5.89 -2.15
N VAL A 19 -7.88 4.75 -1.63
CA VAL A 19 -6.65 4.67 -0.84
C VAL A 19 -5.43 4.97 -1.71
N THR A 20 -5.39 4.36 -2.90
CA THR A 20 -4.27 4.50 -3.84
C THR A 20 -4.12 5.94 -4.31
N GLU A 21 -5.23 6.59 -4.71
CA GLU A 21 -5.22 7.99 -5.15
C GLU A 21 -4.69 8.90 -4.05
N LYS A 22 -5.17 8.76 -2.81
CA LYS A 22 -4.65 9.51 -1.66
C LYS A 22 -3.15 9.30 -1.43
N VAL A 23 -2.67 8.06 -1.47
CA VAL A 23 -1.25 7.74 -1.28
C VAL A 23 -0.41 8.35 -2.41
N MET A 24 -0.89 8.24 -3.65
CA MET A 24 -0.22 8.78 -4.83
C MET A 24 -0.15 10.31 -4.80
N GLU A 25 -1.27 10.99 -4.51
CA GLU A 25 -1.30 12.45 -4.35
C GLU A 25 -0.32 12.90 -3.27
N TYR A 26 -0.34 12.26 -2.10
CA TYR A 26 0.55 12.61 -1.00
C TYR A 26 2.03 12.36 -1.35
N CYS A 27 2.36 11.25 -2.02
CA CYS A 27 3.72 11.00 -2.51
C CYS A 27 4.14 12.05 -3.54
N GLN A 28 3.24 12.42 -4.45
CA GLN A 28 3.51 13.38 -5.51
C GLN A 28 3.71 14.81 -4.96
N GLU A 29 2.95 15.23 -3.94
CA GLU A 29 3.18 16.49 -3.21
C GLU A 29 4.55 16.52 -2.53
N HIS A 30 5.06 15.36 -2.11
CA HIS A 30 6.41 15.21 -1.56
C HIS A 30 7.51 15.02 -2.62
N GLY A 31 7.17 15.06 -3.92
CA GLY A 31 8.12 14.88 -5.02
C GLY A 31 8.59 13.43 -5.22
N LEU A 32 7.87 12.45 -4.67
CA LEU A 32 8.17 11.02 -4.83
C LEU A 32 7.36 10.44 -5.98
N ASN A 33 8.06 9.90 -6.97
CA ASN A 33 7.43 9.22 -8.09
C ASN A 33 7.36 7.71 -7.81
N VAL A 34 6.32 7.31 -7.08
CA VAL A 34 6.05 5.92 -6.71
C VAL A 34 5.05 5.30 -7.68
N ASN A 35 5.17 3.99 -7.87
CA ASN A 35 4.22 3.22 -8.65
C ASN A 35 3.29 2.46 -7.71
N TYR A 36 2.12 2.06 -8.17
CA TYR A 36 1.24 1.20 -7.40
C TYR A 36 0.75 0.03 -8.24
N SER A 37 0.41 -1.06 -7.55
CA SER A 37 -0.25 -2.22 -8.12
C SER A 37 -1.36 -2.67 -7.19
N GLN A 38 -2.46 -3.18 -7.74
CA GLN A 38 -3.59 -3.67 -6.96
C GLN A 38 -3.75 -5.16 -7.22
N THR A 39 -3.84 -5.96 -6.15
CA THR A 39 -4.02 -7.40 -6.25
C THR A 39 -4.93 -7.92 -5.13
N ASN A 40 -5.28 -9.20 -5.18
CA ASN A 40 -6.04 -9.85 -4.13
C ASN A 40 -5.11 -10.56 -3.13
N VAL A 41 -5.64 -10.90 -1.95
CA VAL A 41 -4.86 -11.60 -0.91
C VAL A 41 -4.37 -12.99 -1.36
N ALA A 42 -5.01 -13.60 -2.37
CA ALA A 42 -4.62 -14.89 -2.91
C ALA A 42 -3.39 -14.81 -3.85
N SER A 43 -3.31 -13.75 -4.65
CA SER A 43 -2.25 -13.50 -5.61
C SER A 43 -1.17 -12.56 -5.06
N LEU A 44 -1.31 -12.08 -3.83
CA LEU A 44 -0.30 -11.33 -3.09
C LEU A 44 1.09 -11.99 -3.18
N PRO A 45 1.31 -13.24 -2.72
CA PRO A 45 2.64 -13.85 -2.71
C PRO A 45 3.27 -14.03 -4.11
N ASN A 46 2.46 -13.98 -5.18
CA ASN A 46 2.96 -14.01 -6.55
C ASN A 46 3.22 -12.62 -7.14
N ASN A 47 2.68 -11.55 -6.52
CA ASN A 47 2.82 -10.16 -6.97
C ASN A 47 3.75 -9.34 -6.07
N THR A 48 4.50 -9.97 -5.17
CA THR A 48 5.48 -9.29 -4.32
C THR A 48 6.80 -8.97 -5.03
N ASP A 49 6.97 -9.42 -6.27
CA ASP A 49 8.19 -9.22 -7.05
C ASP A 49 8.35 -7.74 -7.43
N GLY A 50 9.47 -7.13 -7.02
CA GLY A 50 9.74 -5.70 -7.27
C GLY A 50 8.88 -4.72 -6.45
N VAL A 51 8.18 -5.20 -5.42
CA VAL A 51 7.37 -4.38 -4.52
C VAL A 51 8.22 -3.90 -3.35
N ALA A 52 8.16 -2.60 -3.05
CA ALA A 52 8.84 -2.01 -1.89
C ALA A 52 7.97 -2.08 -0.63
N LEU A 53 6.64 -2.03 -0.79
CA LEU A 53 5.68 -1.98 0.31
C LEU A 53 4.38 -2.68 -0.06
N VAL A 54 3.81 -3.44 0.87
CA VAL A 54 2.47 -4.01 0.74
C VAL A 54 1.52 -3.27 1.66
N VAL A 55 0.37 -2.85 1.14
CA VAL A 55 -0.73 -2.27 1.92
C VAL A 55 -1.91 -3.23 1.86
N SER A 56 -2.20 -3.94 2.95
CA SER A 56 -3.33 -4.88 3.03
C SER A 56 -4.45 -4.34 3.91
N THR A 57 -5.67 -4.43 3.43
CA THR A 57 -6.89 -4.11 4.20
C THR A 57 -7.46 -5.32 4.92
N THR A 58 -6.82 -6.49 4.77
CA THR A 58 -7.18 -7.75 5.41
C THR A 58 -6.01 -8.35 6.19
N LYS A 59 -6.32 -9.31 7.07
CA LYS A 59 -5.29 -10.12 7.73
C LYS A 59 -4.59 -10.98 6.68
N VAL A 60 -3.31 -10.73 6.51
CA VAL A 60 -2.42 -11.49 5.63
C VAL A 60 -1.80 -12.61 6.46
N PRO A 61 -2.12 -13.90 6.20
CA PRO A 61 -1.54 -15.03 6.94
C PRO A 61 -0.16 -15.45 6.42
N TYR A 62 0.50 -14.60 5.61
CA TYR A 62 1.77 -14.91 4.98
C TYR A 62 2.87 -14.05 5.59
N GLU A 63 4.01 -14.66 5.87
CA GLU A 63 5.24 -13.94 6.20
C GLU A 63 5.90 -13.53 4.88
N LEU A 64 6.01 -12.21 4.67
CA LEU A 64 6.67 -11.62 3.52
C LEU A 64 7.94 -10.93 3.98
N ASP A 65 9.03 -11.01 3.20
CA ASP A 65 10.25 -10.23 3.42
C ASP A 65 10.04 -8.71 3.24
N ILE A 66 8.95 -8.33 2.57
CA ILE A 66 8.58 -6.93 2.33
C ILE A 66 7.67 -6.40 3.43
N PRO A 67 7.83 -5.12 3.82
CA PRO A 67 7.02 -4.52 4.86
C PRO A 67 5.54 -4.51 4.47
N VAL A 68 4.69 -5.00 5.38
CA VAL A 68 3.23 -5.01 5.23
C VAL A 68 2.60 -3.97 6.15
N VAL A 69 1.80 -3.10 5.58
CA VAL A 69 1.08 -2.02 6.25
C VAL A 69 -0.41 -2.30 6.21
N ASN A 70 -1.09 -2.07 7.33
CA ASN A 70 -2.55 -2.20 7.38
C ASN A 70 -3.20 -0.98 6.74
N GLY A 71 -3.87 -1.18 5.61
CA GLY A 71 -4.67 -0.17 4.89
C GLY A 71 -6.09 0.00 5.43
N LEU A 72 -6.52 -0.85 6.37
CA LEU A 72 -7.84 -0.76 7.01
C LEU A 72 -8.14 0.64 7.59
N PRO A 73 -7.20 1.34 8.29
CA PRO A 73 -7.40 2.69 8.82
C PRO A 73 -7.82 3.70 7.74
N ILE A 74 -7.29 3.56 6.53
CA ILE A 74 -7.56 4.48 5.41
C ILE A 74 -9.02 4.36 4.95
N ILE A 75 -9.58 3.14 4.95
CA ILE A 75 -10.98 2.93 4.60
C ILE A 75 -11.90 3.42 5.72
N THR A 76 -11.52 3.17 6.97
CA THR A 76 -12.33 3.57 8.13
C THR A 76 -12.29 5.08 8.41
N GLY A 77 -11.36 5.81 7.80
CA GLY A 77 -11.11 7.24 8.06
C GLY A 77 -10.47 7.52 9.43
N VAL A 78 -10.21 6.49 10.25
CA VAL A 78 -9.62 6.64 11.57
C VAL A 78 -8.13 6.36 11.48
N GLY A 79 -7.32 7.43 11.48
CA GLY A 79 -5.86 7.32 11.45
C GLY A 79 -5.27 7.07 10.06
N GLU A 80 -5.96 7.48 9.00
CA GLU A 80 -5.47 7.41 7.62
C GLU A 80 -4.15 8.15 7.41
N GLU A 81 -4.02 9.35 7.98
CA GLU A 81 -2.85 10.23 7.84
C GLU A 81 -1.60 9.56 8.40
N LYS A 82 -1.72 8.91 9.57
CA LYS A 82 -0.61 8.14 10.16
C LYS A 82 -0.16 6.98 9.28
N VAL A 83 -1.07 6.35 8.55
CA VAL A 83 -0.72 5.27 7.63
C VAL A 83 -0.06 5.85 6.38
N LEU A 84 -0.58 6.94 5.82
CA LEU A 84 -0.01 7.67 4.69
C LEU A 84 1.41 8.15 4.98
N GLU A 85 1.61 8.85 6.10
CA GLU A 85 2.92 9.28 6.58
C GLU A 85 3.87 8.08 6.70
N LYS A 86 3.43 6.99 7.33
CA LYS A 86 4.26 5.79 7.49
C LYS A 86 4.64 5.17 6.15
N ILE A 87 3.73 5.13 5.18
CA ILE A 87 4.02 4.65 3.82
C ILE A 87 5.11 5.51 3.18
N VAL A 88 4.95 6.84 3.20
CA VAL A 88 5.91 7.79 2.62
C VAL A 88 7.25 7.77 3.33
N GLU A 89 7.26 7.59 4.65
CA GLU A 89 8.48 7.49 5.43
C GLU A 89 9.26 6.22 5.09
N ILE A 90 8.57 5.08 4.93
CA ILE A 90 9.20 3.82 4.46
C ILE A 90 9.76 3.99 3.04
N LEU A 91 9.01 4.63 2.15
CA LEU A 91 9.42 4.90 0.77
C LEU A 91 10.61 5.88 0.71
N LYS A 92 10.65 6.91 1.56
CA LYS A 92 11.81 7.80 1.66
C LYS A 92 13.04 7.14 2.27
N ASN A 93 12.85 6.16 3.15
CA ASN A 93 13.92 5.50 3.88
C ASN A 93 14.40 4.19 3.23
N GLN A 94 13.96 3.93 1.99
CA GLN A 94 14.36 2.82 1.11
C GLN A 94 15.21 3.35 -0.05
#